data_AF-A0A6M0BLJ3-F1
#
_entry.id   AF-A0A6M0BLJ3-F1
#
_cell.length_a   1.000
_cell.length_b   1.000
_cell.length_c   1.000
_cell.angle_alpha   90.00
_cell.angle_beta   90.00
_cell.angle_gamma   90.00
#
_symmetry.space_group_name_H-M   'P 1'
#
loop_
_entity.id
_entity.type
_entity.pdbx_description
1 polymer ?
#
loop_
_entity_poly.entity_id
_entity_poly.type
_entity_poly.pdbx_seq_one_letter_code
_entity_poly.pdbx_strand_id
1 'polypeptide(L)'
;IKKWDRNVRIKVIGLPTHEDWQTLSTVIDEINSITQDAIQINFDDNNPNLKIYFVPEYEFRRYEPNYRPVNFGFVRTWWNNQVIYKSRIMISTTSITQKARSHLIREELTQSIGLMRDSYKYRNSVFFQGWTDTTEYAEIDQAVIEMLYRPEIRPGMTKAEVINVLNSLSFER
;
A
#
# COMPACT_ATOMS: atom_id res chain seq x y z
N ILE A 1 7.84 1.26 13.29
CA ILE A 1 7.01 1.94 12.28
C ILE A 1 7.90 2.35 11.12
N LYS A 2 7.49 2.03 9.88
CA LYS A 2 8.09 2.57 8.66
C LYS A 2 6.96 3.21 7.87
N LYS A 3 7.04 4.51 7.58
CA LYS A 3 5.99 5.22 6.85
C LYS A 3 6.56 6.39 6.06
N TRP A 4 5.76 6.95 5.16
CA TRP A 4 6.10 8.19 4.47
C TRP A 4 5.99 9.39 5.42
N ASP A 5 6.84 10.39 5.22
CA ASP A 5 6.79 11.69 5.88
C ASP A 5 6.50 12.84 4.90
N ARG A 6 6.13 12.48 3.67
CA ARG A 6 5.93 13.36 2.54
C ARG A 6 4.93 12.76 1.57
N ASN A 7 4.38 13.60 0.70
CA ASN A 7 3.43 13.17 -0.33
C ASN A 7 4.03 12.10 -1.26
N VAL A 8 3.17 11.16 -1.64
CA VAL A 8 3.48 10.07 -2.55
C VAL A 8 3.06 10.48 -3.96
N ARG A 9 3.98 10.36 -4.90
CA ARG A 9 3.85 10.75 -6.30
C ARG A 9 4.02 9.52 -7.16
N ILE A 10 2.92 9.08 -7.74
CA ILE A 10 2.81 7.84 -8.49
C ILE A 10 3.09 8.10 -9.96
N LYS A 11 3.96 7.27 -10.52
CA LYS A 11 4.06 7.05 -11.97
C LYS A 11 3.60 5.64 -12.32
N VAL A 12 2.67 5.54 -13.26
CA VAL A 12 2.19 4.26 -13.79
C VAL A 12 2.91 3.93 -15.10
N ILE A 13 3.35 2.68 -15.25
CA ILE A 13 4.15 2.20 -16.37
C ILE A 13 3.54 0.90 -16.88
N GLY A 14 3.51 0.72 -18.21
CA GLY A 14 2.99 -0.49 -18.85
C GLY A 14 1.57 -0.30 -19.37
N LEU A 15 0.74 -1.34 -19.27
CA LEU A 15 -0.56 -1.43 -19.93
C LEU A 15 -1.70 -1.71 -18.94
N PRO A 16 -2.01 -0.78 -18.00
CA PRO A 16 -3.21 -0.89 -17.16
C PRO A 16 -4.49 -0.82 -18.00
N THR A 17 -5.53 -1.57 -17.63
CA THR A 17 -6.86 -1.43 -18.22
C THR A 17 -7.60 -0.20 -17.68
N HIS A 18 -8.77 0.10 -18.24
CA HIS A 18 -9.62 1.15 -17.71
C HIS A 18 -10.07 0.86 -16.27
N GLU A 19 -10.42 -0.39 -15.95
CA GLU A 19 -10.81 -0.79 -14.60
C GLU A 19 -9.64 -0.73 -13.61
N ASP A 20 -8.39 -0.96 -14.08
CA ASP A 20 -7.20 -0.80 -13.23
C ASP A 20 -7.00 0.67 -12.82
N TRP A 21 -7.20 1.60 -13.76
CA TRP A 21 -7.16 3.04 -13.48
C TRP A 21 -8.26 3.46 -12.51
N GLN A 22 -9.49 2.98 -12.72
CA GLN A 22 -10.60 3.26 -11.80
C GLN A 22 -10.28 2.75 -10.39
N THR A 23 -9.80 1.50 -10.28
CA THR A 23 -9.43 0.91 -9.00
C THR A 23 -8.32 1.72 -8.32
N LEU A 24 -7.26 2.10 -9.06
CA LEU A 24 -6.17 2.91 -8.52
C LEU A 24 -6.67 4.24 -7.97
N SER A 25 -7.49 4.97 -8.73
CA SER A 25 -8.03 6.25 -8.29
C SER A 25 -8.89 6.09 -7.03
N THR A 26 -9.77 5.09 -6.98
CA THR A 26 -10.58 4.79 -5.79
C THR A 26 -9.72 4.51 -4.56
N VAL A 27 -8.70 3.65 -4.69
CA VAL A 27 -7.81 3.29 -3.58
C VAL A 27 -7.00 4.51 -3.10
N ILE A 28 -6.56 5.37 -4.03
CA ILE A 28 -5.88 6.63 -3.71
C ILE A 28 -6.80 7.55 -2.89
N ASP A 29 -8.03 7.77 -3.35
CA ASP A 29 -8.99 8.65 -2.69
C ASP A 29 -9.35 8.14 -1.29
N GLU A 30 -9.56 6.83 -1.15
CA GLU A 30 -9.82 6.20 0.16
C GLU A 30 -8.64 6.37 1.11
N ILE A 31 -7.39 6.12 0.67
CA ILE A 31 -6.22 6.30 1.54
C ILE A 31 -6.07 7.78 1.94
N ASN A 32 -6.19 8.71 1.00
CA ASN A 32 -6.10 10.14 1.29
C ASN A 32 -7.17 10.56 2.33
N SER A 33 -8.40 10.06 2.18
CA SER A 33 -9.51 10.29 3.12
C SER A 33 -9.23 9.71 4.51
N ILE A 34 -8.86 8.42 4.60
CA ILE A 34 -8.59 7.73 5.87
C ILE A 34 -7.43 8.37 6.62
N THR A 35 -6.40 8.81 5.89
CA THR A 35 -5.22 9.45 6.49
C THR A 35 -5.44 10.94 6.81
N GLN A 36 -6.60 11.52 6.47
CA GLN A 36 -6.94 12.93 6.68
C GLN A 36 -5.83 13.86 6.17
N ASP A 37 -5.34 13.60 4.95
CA ASP A 37 -4.26 14.35 4.29
C ASP A 37 -2.91 14.36 5.03
N ALA A 38 -2.72 13.55 6.08
CA ALA A 38 -1.41 13.41 6.75
C ALA A 38 -0.31 12.97 5.76
N ILE A 39 -0.70 12.27 4.70
CA ILE A 39 0.01 12.19 3.43
C ILE A 39 -0.99 12.41 2.30
N GLN A 40 -0.52 12.94 1.18
CA GLN A 40 -1.31 12.94 -0.06
C GLN A 40 -0.65 12.06 -1.10
N ILE A 41 -1.45 11.17 -1.67
CA ILE A 41 -1.08 10.30 -2.79
C ILE A 41 -1.71 10.87 -4.05
N ASN A 42 -0.90 11.15 -5.07
CA ASN A 42 -1.36 11.69 -6.35
C ASN A 42 -0.55 11.10 -7.50
N PHE A 43 -1.10 11.16 -8.71
CA PHE A 43 -0.34 10.89 -9.92
C PHE A 43 0.57 12.09 -10.24
N ASP A 44 1.87 11.84 -10.40
CA ASP A 44 2.84 12.83 -10.89
C ASP A 44 4.03 12.10 -11.53
N ASP A 45 4.03 12.15 -12.86
CA ASP A 45 5.02 11.51 -13.71
C ASP A 45 6.35 12.26 -13.79
N ASN A 46 6.39 13.53 -13.37
CA ASN A 46 7.58 14.39 -13.48
C ASN A 46 8.61 14.08 -12.40
N ASN A 47 8.16 13.79 -11.18
CA ASN A 47 9.03 13.49 -10.04
C ASN A 47 8.51 12.35 -9.15
N PRO A 48 8.29 11.14 -9.68
CA PRO A 48 7.66 10.06 -8.93
C PRO A 48 8.60 9.50 -7.85
N ASN A 49 8.06 9.29 -6.65
CA ASN A 49 8.70 8.50 -5.59
C ASN A 49 8.05 7.11 -5.42
N LEU A 50 6.94 6.84 -6.11
CA LEU A 50 6.34 5.52 -6.24
C LEU A 50 6.14 5.18 -7.72
N LYS A 51 6.57 3.99 -8.14
CA LYS A 51 6.32 3.49 -9.51
C LYS A 51 5.48 2.23 -9.48
N ILE A 52 4.42 2.19 -10.28
CA ILE A 52 3.56 1.01 -10.46
C ILE A 52 3.76 0.47 -11.88
N TYR A 53 4.09 -0.80 -12.01
CA TYR A 53 4.29 -1.47 -13.28
C TYR A 53 3.15 -2.45 -13.53
N PHE A 54 2.37 -2.20 -14.58
CA PHE A 54 1.37 -3.12 -15.14
C PHE A 54 1.98 -3.83 -16.34
N VAL A 55 2.61 -4.96 -16.09
CA VAL A 55 3.27 -5.79 -17.10
C VAL A 55 2.95 -7.27 -16.83
N PRO A 56 3.11 -8.18 -17.80
CA PRO A 56 3.00 -9.61 -17.53
C PRO A 56 3.98 -10.03 -16.43
N GLU A 57 3.61 -10.98 -15.56
CA GLU A 57 4.47 -11.44 -14.45
C GLU A 57 5.87 -11.85 -14.91
N TYR A 58 5.99 -12.51 -16.07
CA TYR A 58 7.29 -12.94 -16.60
C TYR A 58 8.26 -11.76 -16.86
N GLU A 59 7.76 -10.53 -17.01
CA GLU A 59 8.57 -9.32 -17.13
C GLU A 59 8.95 -8.71 -15.78
N PHE A 60 8.41 -9.17 -14.64
CA PHE A 60 8.64 -8.52 -13.35
C PHE A 60 10.13 -8.41 -13.01
N ARG A 61 10.89 -9.48 -13.25
CA ARG A 61 12.35 -9.51 -13.00
C ARG A 61 13.14 -8.50 -13.81
N ARG A 62 12.61 -8.04 -14.96
CA ARG A 62 13.23 -6.97 -15.76
C ARG A 62 13.25 -5.65 -15.00
N TYR A 63 12.22 -5.37 -14.20
CA TYR A 63 12.05 -4.11 -13.48
C TYR A 63 12.42 -4.22 -11.99
N GLU A 64 12.22 -5.40 -11.40
CA GLU A 64 12.59 -5.73 -10.02
C GLU A 64 13.35 -7.06 -9.96
N PRO A 65 14.69 -7.03 -10.06
CA PRO A 65 15.50 -8.25 -10.06
C PRO A 65 15.38 -9.10 -8.79
N ASN A 66 14.92 -8.52 -7.67
CA ASN A 66 14.73 -9.24 -6.39
C ASN A 66 13.35 -9.89 -6.27
N TYR A 67 12.49 -9.76 -7.28
CA TYR A 67 11.19 -10.39 -7.32
C TYR A 67 11.32 -11.92 -7.31
N ARG A 68 10.46 -12.57 -6.52
CA ARG A 68 10.34 -14.03 -6.45
C ARG A 68 9.07 -14.46 -7.20
N PRO A 69 9.16 -15.33 -8.23
CA PRO A 69 8.13 -15.64 -9.24
C PRO A 69 6.96 -16.49 -8.72
N VAL A 70 6.43 -16.14 -7.56
CA VAL A 70 5.32 -16.86 -6.91
C VAL A 70 4.10 -15.97 -6.68
N ASN A 71 4.18 -14.66 -6.98
CA ASN A 71 3.13 -13.70 -6.67
C ASN A 71 2.75 -12.83 -7.89
N PHE A 72 1.46 -12.70 -8.20
CA PHE A 72 0.98 -11.84 -9.29
C PHE A 72 0.95 -10.35 -8.94
N GLY A 73 1.13 -10.01 -7.67
CA GLY A 73 1.44 -8.68 -7.17
C GLY A 73 2.78 -8.69 -6.43
N PHE A 74 3.46 -7.56 -6.39
CA PHE A 74 4.65 -7.41 -5.56
C PHE A 74 4.94 -5.95 -5.23
N VAL A 75 5.09 -5.63 -3.94
CA VAL A 75 5.62 -4.35 -3.47
C VAL A 75 7.04 -4.48 -2.93
N ARG A 76 7.83 -3.44 -3.20
CA ARG A 76 9.09 -3.18 -2.50
C ARG A 76 9.18 -1.72 -2.11
N THR A 77 9.53 -1.48 -0.85
CA THR A 77 9.73 -0.15 -0.30
C THR A 77 11.18 0.01 0.15
N TRP A 78 11.70 1.23 0.04
CA TRP A 78 13.01 1.63 0.55
C TRP A 78 12.84 2.75 1.55
N TRP A 79 13.61 2.67 2.63
CA TRP A 79 13.55 3.63 3.72
C TRP A 79 14.96 4.00 4.22
N ASN A 80 15.09 5.22 4.73
CA ASN A 80 16.26 5.71 5.45
C ASN A 80 15.77 6.20 6.82
N ASN A 81 16.43 5.80 7.91
CA ASN A 81 15.97 6.13 9.26
C ASN A 81 14.47 5.84 9.48
N GLN A 82 14.00 4.72 8.91
CA GLN A 82 12.60 4.27 8.95
C GLN A 82 11.58 5.18 8.24
N VAL A 83 12.04 6.21 7.53
CA VAL A 83 11.22 7.04 6.64
C VAL A 83 11.27 6.45 5.24
N ILE A 84 10.11 6.11 4.68
CA ILE A 84 10.02 5.62 3.30
C ILE A 84 10.30 6.79 2.35
N TYR A 85 11.20 6.56 1.38
CA TYR A 85 11.53 7.55 0.36
C TYR A 85 11.25 7.07 -1.07
N LYS A 86 11.01 5.76 -1.24
CA LYS A 86 10.76 5.16 -2.54
C LYS A 86 9.95 3.87 -2.40
N SER A 87 9.04 3.63 -3.33
CA SER A 87 8.37 2.33 -3.49
C SER A 87 8.25 1.92 -4.95
N ARG A 88 8.12 0.62 -5.17
CA ARG A 88 7.85 -0.01 -6.46
C ARG A 88 6.77 -1.07 -6.27
N ILE A 89 5.77 -1.04 -7.12
CA ILE A 89 4.70 -2.03 -7.17
C ILE A 89 4.72 -2.68 -8.56
N MET A 90 4.55 -3.99 -8.60
CA MET A 90 4.40 -4.79 -9.80
C MET A 90 3.02 -5.45 -9.76
N ILE A 91 2.25 -5.34 -10.84
CA ILE A 91 0.91 -5.94 -10.97
C ILE A 91 0.84 -6.69 -12.30
N SER A 92 0.49 -7.98 -12.26
CA SER A 92 0.47 -8.81 -13.46
C SER A 92 -0.72 -8.42 -14.33
N THR A 93 -0.48 -8.16 -15.61
CA THR A 93 -1.56 -7.92 -16.58
C THR A 93 -2.12 -9.21 -17.19
N THR A 94 -1.48 -10.34 -16.94
CA THR A 94 -1.84 -11.65 -17.50
C THR A 94 -2.06 -12.69 -16.40
N SER A 95 -2.76 -13.77 -16.74
CA SER A 95 -2.97 -14.94 -15.87
C SER A 95 -3.76 -14.68 -14.58
N ILE A 96 -4.40 -13.52 -14.46
CA ILE A 96 -5.31 -13.16 -13.35
C ILE A 96 -6.55 -12.45 -13.88
N THR A 97 -7.66 -12.57 -13.15
CA THR A 97 -8.92 -11.87 -13.48
C THR A 97 -8.83 -10.38 -13.15
N GLN A 98 -9.74 -9.56 -13.69
CA GLN A 98 -9.85 -8.16 -13.29
C GLN A 98 -10.07 -8.00 -11.78
N LYS A 99 -10.96 -8.81 -11.19
CA LYS A 99 -11.25 -8.77 -9.75
C LYS A 99 -10.00 -9.05 -8.92
N ALA A 100 -9.23 -10.07 -9.29
CA ALA A 100 -7.95 -10.40 -8.68
C ALA A 100 -6.95 -9.24 -8.81
N ARG A 101 -6.88 -8.60 -9.97
CA ARG A 101 -6.00 -7.46 -10.19
C ARG A 101 -6.40 -6.24 -9.37
N SER A 102 -7.70 -5.96 -9.27
CA SER A 102 -8.23 -4.89 -8.42
C SER A 102 -7.91 -5.13 -6.93
N HIS A 103 -7.99 -6.38 -6.47
CA HIS A 103 -7.54 -6.76 -5.14
C HIS A 103 -6.05 -6.47 -4.94
N LEU A 104 -5.18 -6.93 -5.86
CA LEU A 104 -3.73 -6.68 -5.79
C LEU A 104 -3.39 -5.19 -5.83
N ILE A 105 -4.09 -4.38 -6.64
CA ILE A 105 -3.90 -2.93 -6.66
C ILE A 105 -4.10 -2.35 -5.25
N ARG A 106 -5.20 -2.73 -4.59
CA ARG A 106 -5.54 -2.27 -3.25
C ARG A 106 -4.51 -2.74 -2.23
N GLU A 107 -4.18 -4.03 -2.24
CA GLU A 107 -3.20 -4.64 -1.34
C GLU A 107 -1.83 -3.97 -1.47
N GLU A 108 -1.27 -3.97 -2.67
CA GLU A 108 0.11 -3.54 -2.88
C GLU A 108 0.28 -2.04 -2.64
N LEU A 109 -0.72 -1.21 -2.99
CA LEU A 109 -0.70 0.22 -2.68
C LEU A 109 -0.78 0.46 -1.17
N THR A 110 -1.64 -0.27 -0.44
CA THR A 110 -1.73 -0.19 1.03
C THR A 110 -0.46 -0.68 1.72
N GLN A 111 0.15 -1.75 1.24
CA GLN A 111 1.42 -2.23 1.79
C GLN A 111 2.53 -1.19 1.53
N SER A 112 2.51 -0.53 0.38
CA SER A 112 3.53 0.47 -0.01
C SER A 112 3.56 1.72 0.88
N ILE A 113 2.49 2.02 1.62
CA ILE A 113 2.45 3.14 2.57
C ILE A 113 3.04 2.80 3.95
N GLY A 114 3.43 1.53 4.19
CA GLY A 114 4.12 1.12 5.42
C GLY A 114 3.57 -0.14 6.10
N LEU A 115 2.50 -0.74 5.56
CA LEU A 115 1.77 -1.86 6.15
C LEU A 115 2.08 -3.20 5.46
N MET A 116 3.36 -3.51 5.28
CA MET A 116 3.85 -4.65 4.46
C MET A 116 3.73 -6.03 5.14
N ARG A 117 2.88 -6.22 6.15
CA ARG A 117 2.80 -7.49 6.89
C ARG A 117 1.40 -8.07 6.83
N ASP A 118 1.34 -9.30 6.37
CA ASP A 118 0.10 -10.06 6.29
C ASP A 118 -0.25 -10.75 7.61
N SER A 119 -1.47 -11.24 7.68
CA SER A 119 -2.06 -11.90 8.85
C SER A 119 -3.11 -12.93 8.42
N TYR A 120 -3.15 -14.09 9.10
CA TYR A 120 -4.26 -15.06 8.93
C TYR A 120 -5.50 -14.73 9.78
N LYS A 121 -5.51 -13.61 10.51
CA LYS A 121 -6.53 -13.36 11.55
C LYS A 121 -7.86 -12.84 10.99
N TYR A 122 -7.83 -12.04 9.93
CA TYR A 122 -9.01 -11.33 9.41
C TYR A 122 -9.19 -11.65 7.93
N ARG A 123 -10.09 -12.59 7.58
CA ARG A 123 -10.24 -13.09 6.20
C ARG A 123 -10.75 -12.05 5.20
N ASN A 124 -11.43 -11.02 5.68
CA ASN A 124 -11.93 -9.91 4.87
C ASN A 124 -10.94 -8.73 4.78
N SER A 125 -9.81 -8.80 5.46
CA SER A 125 -8.78 -7.76 5.45
C SER A 125 -7.96 -7.83 4.17
N VAL A 126 -7.57 -6.67 3.65
CA VAL A 126 -6.58 -6.58 2.57
C VAL A 126 -5.21 -7.17 2.97
N PHE A 127 -4.94 -7.32 4.26
CA PHE A 127 -3.71 -7.95 4.79
C PHE A 127 -3.87 -9.45 5.02
N PHE A 128 -4.92 -10.11 4.50
CA PHE A 128 -5.08 -11.55 4.71
C PHE A 128 -4.03 -12.34 3.93
N GLN A 129 -3.27 -13.20 4.61
CA GLN A 129 -2.16 -13.94 3.97
C GLN A 129 -2.63 -15.03 2.98
N GLY A 130 -3.87 -15.50 3.09
CA GLY A 130 -4.45 -16.42 2.10
C GLY A 130 -5.02 -15.67 0.89
N TRP A 131 -5.33 -16.38 -0.19
CA TRP A 131 -5.96 -15.75 -1.35
C TRP A 131 -7.33 -15.16 -0.99
N THR A 132 -7.52 -13.87 -1.29
CA THR A 132 -8.81 -13.21 -1.28
C THR A 132 -8.97 -12.39 -2.55
N ASP A 133 -10.19 -11.91 -2.79
CA ASP A 133 -10.50 -10.99 -3.87
C ASP A 133 -11.36 -9.83 -3.35
N THR A 134 -11.14 -9.43 -2.08
CA THR A 134 -11.83 -8.28 -1.50
C THR A 134 -11.44 -7.02 -2.27
N THR A 135 -12.46 -6.24 -2.63
CA THR A 135 -12.33 -5.01 -3.40
C THR A 135 -12.54 -3.76 -2.55
N GLU A 136 -12.76 -3.94 -1.24
CA GLU A 136 -13.04 -2.89 -0.26
C GLU A 136 -12.16 -3.06 0.97
N TYR A 137 -11.87 -1.96 1.67
CA TYR A 137 -11.22 -2.02 2.99
C TYR A 137 -12.21 -2.49 4.05
N ALA A 138 -11.82 -3.50 4.82
CA ALA A 138 -12.52 -3.82 6.05
C ALA A 138 -12.31 -2.70 7.09
N GLU A 139 -13.19 -2.59 8.09
CA GLU A 139 -13.05 -1.62 9.18
C GLU A 139 -11.68 -1.70 9.87
N ILE A 140 -11.13 -2.93 10.01
CA ILE A 140 -9.80 -3.13 10.58
C ILE A 140 -8.68 -2.58 9.69
N ASP A 141 -8.83 -2.63 8.36
CA ASP A 141 -7.86 -2.07 7.43
C ASP A 141 -7.83 -0.55 7.56
N GLN A 142 -9.02 0.06 7.56
CA GLN A 142 -9.19 1.51 7.72
C GLN A 142 -8.59 1.97 9.05
N ALA A 143 -8.91 1.30 10.16
CA ALA A 143 -8.38 1.63 11.47
C ALA A 143 -6.83 1.54 11.52
N VAL A 144 -6.23 0.54 10.88
CA VAL A 144 -4.77 0.39 10.86
C VAL A 144 -4.10 1.47 9.99
N ILE A 145 -4.68 1.83 8.85
CA ILE A 145 -4.21 2.93 8.00
C ILE A 145 -4.29 4.26 8.76
N GLU A 146 -5.43 4.55 9.39
CA GLU A 146 -5.64 5.75 10.20
C GLU A 146 -4.61 5.81 11.34
N MET A 147 -4.49 4.73 12.13
CA MET A 147 -3.53 4.64 13.23
C MET A 147 -2.09 4.89 12.79
N LEU A 148 -1.67 4.36 11.63
CA LEU A 148 -0.31 4.55 11.12
C LEU A 148 -0.02 6.03 10.84
N TYR A 149 -1.00 6.78 10.37
CA TYR A 149 -0.85 8.17 9.91
C TYR A 149 -1.28 9.23 10.91
N ARG A 150 -1.74 8.86 12.11
CA ARG A 150 -1.93 9.82 13.20
C ARG A 150 -0.65 10.64 13.47
N PRO A 151 -0.78 11.93 13.80
CA PRO A 151 0.38 12.84 13.96
C PRO A 151 1.30 12.43 15.11
N GLU A 152 0.79 11.73 16.11
CA GLU A 152 1.54 11.24 17.26
C GLU A 152 2.42 10.03 16.91
N ILE A 153 2.08 9.28 15.85
CA ILE A 153 2.83 8.11 15.41
C ILE A 153 3.96 8.55 14.49
N ARG A 154 5.21 8.31 14.90
CA ARG A 154 6.40 8.74 14.17
C ARG A 154 7.15 7.56 13.53
N PRO A 155 7.85 7.78 12.40
CA PRO A 155 8.82 6.83 11.88
C PRO A 155 9.79 6.37 12.97
N GLY A 156 10.11 5.08 13.00
CA GLY A 156 11.02 4.50 13.99
C GLY A 156 10.39 4.00 15.28
N MET A 157 9.16 4.43 15.64
CA MET A 157 8.49 3.94 16.84
C MET A 157 8.36 2.41 16.85
N THR A 158 8.65 1.81 17.99
CA THR A 158 8.42 0.41 18.32
C THR A 158 6.94 0.14 18.57
N LYS A 159 6.56 -1.15 18.61
CA LYS A 159 5.19 -1.54 18.95
C LYS A 159 4.78 -1.02 20.34
N ALA A 160 5.69 -1.05 21.32
CA ALA A 160 5.41 -0.58 22.67
C ALA A 160 5.16 0.93 22.72
N GLU A 161 5.97 1.73 22.03
CA GLU A 161 5.77 3.18 21.93
C GLU A 161 4.44 3.53 21.26
N VAL A 162 4.10 2.84 20.16
CA VAL A 162 2.81 3.03 19.47
C VAL A 162 1.64 2.71 20.40
N ILE A 163 1.68 1.57 21.11
CA ILE A 163 0.61 1.20 22.06
C ILE A 163 0.49 2.24 23.16
N ASN A 164 1.60 2.72 23.72
CA ASN A 164 1.57 3.74 24.76
C ASN A 164 0.91 5.04 24.28
N VAL A 165 1.26 5.51 23.08
CA VAL A 165 0.67 6.71 22.47
C VAL A 165 -0.82 6.52 22.20
N LEU A 166 -1.23 5.38 21.65
CA LEU A 166 -2.64 5.12 21.35
C LEU A 166 -3.48 4.99 22.63
N ASN A 167 -2.94 4.36 23.66
CA ASN A 167 -3.61 4.27 24.95
C ASN A 167 -3.80 5.66 25.58
N SER A 168 -2.79 6.54 25.58
CA SER A 168 -2.93 7.88 26.16
C SER A 168 -4.05 8.69 25.48
N LEU A 169 -4.19 8.55 24.17
CA LEU A 169 -5.23 9.25 23.39
C LEU A 169 -6.64 8.69 23.62
N SER A 170 -6.76 7.47 24.15
CA SER A 170 -8.05 6.89 24.54
C SER A 170 -8.56 7.38 25.90
N PHE A 171 -7.66 7.90 26.75
CA PHE A 171 -8.00 8.47 28.06
C PHE A 171 -8.31 9.98 28.01
N GLU A 172 -8.07 10.64 26.87
CA GLU A 172 -8.38 12.06 26.65
C GLU A 172 -9.76 12.30 25.99
N ARG A 173 -10.53 11.22 25.71
CA ARG A 173 -11.92 11.28 25.24
C ARG A 173 -12.89 10.95 26.37
#